data_AF-A0ABD2P1A6-F1
#
_entry.id   AF-A0ABD2P1A6-F1
#
_cell.length_a   1.000
_cell.length_b   1.000
_cell.length_c   1.000
_cell.angle_alpha   90.00
_cell.angle_beta   90.00
_cell.angle_gamma   90.00
#
_symmetry.space_group_name_H-M   'P 1'
#
loop_
_entity.id
_entity.type
_entity.pdbx_description
1 polymer ?
#
loop_
_entity_poly.entity_id
_entity_poly.type
_entity_poly.pdbx_seq_one_letter_code
_entity_poly.pdbx_strand_id
1 'polypeptide(L)'
;MRAYYTVTNAGRDCIQYRARLHELWNHTRPDLPMDPHQLSDQVRSILRRNALSRAELEQLKVEVGTQMNKEPTDPIEPVIPMTPPRRRSTIYQLTRNEHIYMQQKKNVELVNSYVAVKITESVSLLETSHLVYCAATTVAILLDLPVRPFTHCQDLKPDQEPPWRKRLLKTINKIRTDISYIHIYLTTRNPSKNV
;
A
#
# COMPACT_ATOMS: atom_id res chain seq x y z
N MET A 1 -23.59 0.56 -0.78
CA MET A 1 -23.19 -0.74 -0.16
C MET A 1 -23.86 -1.95 -0.80
N ARG A 2 -25.17 -1.95 -1.10
CA ARG A 2 -25.84 -3.05 -1.85
C ARG A 2 -25.13 -3.41 -3.17
N ALA A 3 -24.89 -2.41 -4.02
CA ALA A 3 -24.14 -2.54 -5.28
C ALA A 3 -22.70 -3.07 -5.10
N TYR A 4 -22.10 -2.88 -3.93
CA TYR A 4 -20.77 -3.41 -3.62
C TYR A 4 -20.85 -4.90 -3.28
N TYR A 5 -21.83 -5.34 -2.51
CA TYR A 5 -22.00 -6.75 -2.16
C TYR A 5 -22.53 -7.62 -3.30
N THR A 6 -23.31 -7.05 -4.24
CA THR A 6 -23.71 -7.73 -5.47
C THR A 6 -22.50 -7.98 -6.38
N VAL A 7 -21.60 -7.00 -6.47
CA VAL A 7 -20.39 -7.09 -7.32
C VAL A 7 -19.29 -7.95 -6.71
N THR A 8 -19.17 -7.93 -5.38
CA THR A 8 -18.11 -8.67 -4.67
C THR A 8 -18.51 -10.07 -4.24
N ASN A 9 -19.67 -10.60 -4.66
CA ASN A 9 -20.21 -11.87 -4.18
C ASN A 9 -20.14 -11.97 -2.66
N ALA A 10 -20.74 -11.00 -1.96
CA ALA A 10 -20.71 -10.90 -0.50
C ALA A 10 -19.29 -10.76 0.11
N GLY A 11 -18.32 -10.23 -0.65
CA GLY A 11 -16.93 -10.00 -0.23
C GLY A 11 -15.96 -11.12 -0.55
N ARG A 12 -16.36 -12.13 -1.34
CA ARG A 12 -15.49 -13.24 -1.76
C ARG A 12 -14.61 -12.89 -2.95
N ASP A 13 -15.10 -12.04 -3.85
CA ASP A 13 -14.39 -11.66 -5.09
C ASP A 13 -14.05 -10.17 -5.11
N CYS A 14 -12.96 -9.81 -4.43
CA CYS A 14 -12.44 -8.44 -4.37
C CYS A 14 -11.62 -8.04 -5.62
N ILE A 15 -11.46 -8.92 -6.60
CA ILE A 15 -10.65 -8.63 -7.79
C ILE A 15 -11.44 -7.73 -8.73
N GLN A 16 -10.88 -6.56 -9.08
CA GLN A 16 -11.47 -5.57 -9.99
C GLN A 16 -12.90 -5.11 -9.63
N TYR A 17 -13.30 -5.22 -8.35
CA TYR A 17 -14.65 -4.84 -7.90
C TYR A 17 -15.00 -3.38 -8.23
N ARG A 18 -14.00 -2.48 -8.27
CA ARG A 18 -14.18 -1.06 -8.61
C ARG A 18 -14.81 -0.82 -9.97
N ALA A 19 -14.43 -1.60 -10.98
CA ALA A 19 -14.89 -1.42 -12.36
C ALA A 19 -16.33 -1.95 -12.50
N ARG A 20 -16.58 -3.14 -11.95
CA ARG A 20 -17.91 -3.76 -11.88
C ARG A 20 -18.90 -2.92 -11.05
N LEU A 21 -18.42 -2.28 -9.97
CA LEU A 21 -19.21 -1.37 -9.14
C LEU A 21 -19.61 -0.11 -9.90
N HIS A 22 -18.69 0.46 -10.67
CA HIS A 22 -18.96 1.63 -11.50
C HIS A 22 -19.95 1.32 -12.63
N GLU A 23 -19.82 0.18 -13.30
CA GLU A 23 -20.77 -0.28 -14.31
C GLU A 23 -22.18 -0.45 -13.74
N LEU A 24 -22.29 -1.11 -12.58
CA LEU A 24 -23.56 -1.27 -11.89
C LEU A 24 -24.13 0.08 -11.40
N TRP A 25 -23.27 1.00 -10.94
CA TRP A 25 -23.67 2.32 -10.50
C TRP A 25 -24.28 3.13 -11.64
N ASN A 26 -23.62 3.14 -12.82
CA ASN A 26 -24.12 3.84 -13.99
C ASN A 26 -25.44 3.26 -14.51
N HIS A 27 -25.65 1.95 -14.35
CA HIS A 27 -26.92 1.31 -14.71
C HIS A 27 -28.05 1.62 -13.73
N THR A 28 -27.73 1.74 -12.44
CA THR A 28 -28.75 1.96 -11.37
C THR A 28 -29.04 3.43 -11.13
N ARG A 29 -28.05 4.31 -11.33
CA ARG A 29 -28.09 5.75 -11.09
C ARG A 29 -27.32 6.51 -12.17
N PRO A 30 -27.91 6.63 -13.38
CA PRO A 30 -27.33 7.44 -14.45
C PRO A 30 -27.41 8.95 -14.19
N ASP A 31 -28.17 9.38 -13.18
CA ASP A 31 -28.36 10.77 -12.75
C ASP A 31 -27.12 11.35 -12.04
N LEU A 32 -26.31 10.51 -11.40
CA LEU A 32 -25.12 10.93 -10.66
C LEU A 32 -23.88 10.16 -11.15
N PRO A 33 -23.20 10.65 -12.22
CA PRO A 33 -21.97 10.03 -12.69
C PRO A 33 -20.87 10.23 -11.64
N MET A 34 -20.40 9.14 -11.07
CA MET A 34 -19.28 9.14 -10.12
C MET A 34 -18.11 8.39 -10.73
N ASP A 35 -16.90 8.92 -10.56
CA ASP A 35 -15.69 8.25 -11.02
C ASP A 35 -15.44 6.94 -10.22
N PRO A 36 -14.89 5.87 -10.83
CA PRO A 36 -14.57 4.62 -10.13
C PRO A 36 -13.71 4.81 -8.87
N HIS A 37 -12.81 5.79 -8.85
CA HIS A 37 -11.99 6.09 -7.67
C HIS A 37 -12.83 6.72 -6.55
N GLN A 38 -13.74 7.64 -6.89
CA GLN A 38 -14.66 8.26 -5.93
C GLN A 38 -15.59 7.22 -5.27
N LEU A 39 -16.12 6.27 -6.06
CA LEU A 39 -16.93 5.17 -5.53
C LEU A 39 -16.14 4.29 -4.56
N SER A 40 -14.88 3.98 -4.90
CA SER A 40 -14.00 3.22 -4.01
C SER A 40 -13.71 3.96 -2.71
N ASP A 41 -13.44 5.26 -2.77
CA ASP A 41 -13.13 6.07 -1.58
C ASP A 41 -14.35 6.27 -0.70
N GLN A 42 -15.55 6.38 -1.28
CA GLN A 42 -16.79 6.36 -0.52
C GLN A 42 -17.00 5.03 0.20
N VAL A 43 -16.77 3.88 -0.47
CA VAL A 43 -16.84 2.56 0.18
C VAL A 43 -15.86 2.47 1.35
N ARG A 44 -14.62 2.92 1.18
CA ARG A 44 -13.60 2.94 2.26
C ARG A 44 -14.01 3.85 3.41
N SER A 45 -14.55 5.03 3.11
CA SER A 45 -15.01 5.99 4.11
C SER A 45 -16.16 5.40 4.94
N ILE A 46 -17.13 4.77 4.28
CA ILE A 46 -18.28 4.12 4.93
C ILE A 46 -17.82 2.99 5.85
N LEU A 47 -16.91 2.13 5.38
CA LEU A 47 -16.36 1.03 6.17
C LEU A 47 -15.51 1.53 7.35
N ARG A 48 -14.67 2.55 7.14
CA ARG A 48 -13.78 3.10 8.19
C ARG A 48 -14.54 3.87 9.26
N ARG A 49 -15.63 4.54 8.91
CA ARG A 49 -16.44 5.34 9.84
C ARG A 49 -17.51 4.53 10.57
N ASN A 50 -17.65 3.22 10.30
CA ASN A 50 -18.77 2.40 10.75
C ASN A 50 -20.13 3.10 10.49
N ALA A 51 -20.25 3.76 9.34
CA ALA A 51 -21.44 4.55 9.01
C ALA A 51 -22.68 3.67 8.78
N LEU A 52 -22.50 2.35 8.62
CA LEU A 52 -23.54 1.35 8.76
C LEU A 52 -23.18 0.41 9.91
N SER A 53 -24.15 0.08 10.75
CA SER A 53 -23.99 -0.89 11.83
C SER A 53 -23.64 -2.27 11.25
N ARG A 54 -22.88 -3.06 12.02
CA ARG A 54 -22.53 -4.43 11.64
C ARG A 54 -23.77 -5.29 11.37
N ALA A 55 -24.87 -5.05 12.09
CA ALA A 55 -26.14 -5.73 11.88
C ALA A 55 -26.80 -5.34 10.53
N GLU A 56 -26.72 -4.07 10.13
CA GLU A 56 -27.24 -3.59 8.85
C GLU A 56 -26.40 -4.14 7.69
N LEU A 57 -25.08 -4.24 7.84
CA LEU A 57 -24.19 -4.85 6.83
C LEU A 57 -24.47 -6.35 6.64
N GLU A 58 -24.72 -7.09 7.71
CA GLU A 58 -25.09 -8.51 7.63
C GLU A 58 -26.49 -8.69 7.03
N GLN A 59 -27.47 -7.83 7.37
CA GLN A 59 -28.78 -7.84 6.72
C GLN A 59 -28.68 -7.58 5.21
N LEU A 60 -27.88 -6.61 4.79
CA LEU A 60 -27.63 -6.33 3.37
C LEU A 60 -26.93 -7.51 2.66
N LYS A 61 -26.04 -8.21 3.35
CA LYS A 61 -25.35 -9.39 2.82
C LYS A 61 -26.30 -10.58 2.67
N VAL A 62 -27.18 -10.80 3.64
CA VAL A 62 -28.24 -11.81 3.58
C VAL A 62 -29.25 -11.47 2.47
N GLU A 63 -29.68 -10.22 2.36
CA GLU A 63 -30.60 -9.75 1.33
C GLU A 63 -30.05 -9.97 -0.09
N VAL A 64 -28.80 -9.60 -0.34
CA VAL A 64 -28.13 -9.82 -1.63
C VAL A 64 -27.94 -11.32 -1.92
N GLY A 65 -27.54 -12.12 -0.91
CA GLY A 65 -27.46 -13.58 -1.05
C GLY A 65 -28.81 -14.24 -1.35
N THR A 66 -29.90 -13.67 -0.82
CA THR A 66 -31.27 -14.15 -1.06
C THR A 66 -31.77 -13.78 -2.45
N GLN A 67 -31.38 -12.62 -2.99
CA GLN A 67 -31.69 -12.22 -4.36
C GLN A 67 -30.95 -13.05 -5.42
N MET A 68 -29.77 -13.61 -5.09
CA MET A 68 -29.07 -14.55 -5.98
C MET A 68 -29.67 -15.98 -5.96
N ASN A 69 -30.49 -16.33 -4.97
CA ASN A 69 -31.11 -17.66 -4.81
C ASN A 69 -32.63 -17.70 -5.11
N LYS A 70 -33.24 -16.58 -5.53
CA LYS A 70 -34.66 -16.48 -5.89
C LYS A 70 -34.84 -16.23 -7.39
N GLU A 71 -34.50 -17.21 -8.22
CA GLU A 71 -35.36 -17.49 -9.38
C GLU A 71 -36.29 -18.64 -8.97
N PRO A 72 -37.61 -18.43 -8.88
CA PRO A 72 -38.54 -19.52 -8.69
C PRO A 72 -38.58 -20.35 -9.97
N THR A 73 -38.04 -21.57 -9.90
CA THR A 73 -38.26 -22.62 -10.90
C THR A 73 -39.63 -23.24 -10.61
N ASP A 74 -40.60 -22.95 -11.47
CA ASP A 74 -41.83 -23.74 -11.65
C ASP A 74 -41.81 -24.42 -13.05
N PRO A 75 -42.58 -25.50 -13.26
CA PRO A 75 -42.10 -26.71 -13.93
C PRO A 75 -42.22 -26.74 -15.46
N ILE A 76 -41.16 -27.27 -16.09
CA ILE A 76 -41.07 -28.02 -17.36
C ILE A 76 -42.31 -27.98 -18.30
N GLU A 77 -42.18 -27.28 -19.43
CA GLU A 77 -42.62 -27.77 -20.75
C GLU A 77 -41.60 -27.35 -21.83
N PRO A 78 -41.47 -28.12 -22.93
CA PRO A 78 -40.22 -28.34 -23.65
C PRO A 78 -40.13 -27.56 -24.97
N VAL A 79 -39.03 -27.81 -25.70
CA VAL A 79 -38.77 -27.46 -27.12
C VAL A 79 -38.06 -26.12 -27.32
N ILE A 80 -36.73 -26.17 -27.54
CA ILE A 80 -36.07 -25.97 -28.86
C ILE A 80 -34.69 -26.69 -28.84
N PRO A 81 -34.45 -27.73 -29.65
CA PRO A 81 -33.10 -28.19 -29.91
C PRO A 81 -32.51 -27.31 -31.02
N MET A 82 -31.52 -26.47 -30.71
CA MET A 82 -30.40 -26.17 -31.61
C MET A 82 -29.43 -25.13 -31.03
N THR A 83 -28.24 -25.66 -30.75
CA THR A 83 -26.92 -25.02 -30.79
C THR A 83 -26.56 -23.92 -29.76
N PRO A 84 -25.40 -24.06 -29.08
CA PRO A 84 -24.96 -23.12 -28.07
C PRO A 84 -24.49 -21.78 -28.68
N PRO A 85 -24.90 -20.61 -28.14
CA PRO A 85 -24.22 -19.37 -28.44
C PRO A 85 -22.87 -19.36 -27.72
N ARG A 86 -21.88 -19.87 -28.46
CA ARG A 86 -20.44 -19.52 -28.45
C ARG A 86 -20.07 -18.50 -27.37
N ARG A 87 -19.51 -19.00 -26.25
CA ARG A 87 -18.85 -18.22 -25.19
C ARG A 87 -17.99 -17.11 -25.79
N ARG A 88 -18.49 -15.87 -25.86
CA ARG A 88 -17.67 -14.73 -26.22
C ARG A 88 -16.83 -14.33 -25.01
N SER A 89 -15.53 -14.56 -25.17
CA SER A 89 -14.44 -13.74 -24.64
C SER A 89 -14.24 -13.67 -23.12
N THR A 90 -13.98 -14.80 -22.46
CA THR A 90 -13.23 -14.81 -21.19
C THR A 90 -11.71 -14.92 -21.42
N ILE A 91 -11.29 -15.39 -22.59
CA ILE A 91 -9.85 -15.55 -22.92
C ILE A 91 -9.18 -14.18 -23.17
N TYR A 92 -9.88 -13.22 -23.79
CA TYR A 92 -9.27 -11.96 -24.24
C TYR A 92 -8.99 -10.92 -23.13
N GLN A 93 -9.70 -10.99 -22.00
CA GLN A 93 -9.51 -10.06 -20.85
C GLN A 93 -8.40 -10.54 -19.90
N LEU A 94 -8.19 -11.86 -19.77
CA LEU A 94 -7.06 -12.46 -19.05
C LEU A 94 -5.75 -12.22 -19.81
N THR A 95 -5.75 -12.40 -21.14
CA THR A 95 -4.56 -12.12 -21.97
C THR A 95 -4.08 -10.67 -21.84
N ARG A 96 -4.96 -9.67 -21.74
CA ARG A 96 -4.53 -8.25 -21.68
C ARG A 96 -3.75 -7.94 -20.39
N ASN A 97 -4.16 -8.51 -19.26
CA ASN A 97 -3.48 -8.34 -17.98
C ASN A 97 -2.20 -9.19 -17.91
N GLU A 98 -2.19 -10.36 -18.54
CA GLU A 98 -0.98 -11.19 -18.69
C GLU A 98 0.09 -10.48 -19.52
N HIS A 99 -0.26 -9.83 -20.63
CA HIS A 99 0.72 -9.12 -21.45
C HIS A 99 1.36 -7.94 -20.70
N ILE A 100 0.58 -7.20 -19.92
CA ILE A 100 1.08 -6.12 -19.06
C ILE A 100 2.03 -6.69 -18.01
N TYR A 101 1.63 -7.76 -17.32
CA TYR A 101 2.48 -8.42 -16.31
C TYR A 101 3.77 -8.97 -16.93
N MET A 102 3.68 -9.61 -18.08
CA MET A 102 4.84 -10.14 -18.81
C MET A 102 5.76 -9.02 -19.29
N GLN A 103 5.22 -7.88 -19.71
CA GLN A 103 6.01 -6.72 -20.11
C GLN A 103 6.73 -6.09 -18.91
N GLN A 104 6.03 -5.92 -17.78
CA GLN A 104 6.63 -5.42 -16.54
C GLN A 104 7.74 -6.33 -16.03
N LYS A 105 7.50 -7.65 -16.04
CA LYS A 105 8.49 -8.67 -15.68
C LYS A 105 9.74 -8.59 -16.56
N LYS A 106 9.58 -8.52 -17.88
CA LYS A 106 10.70 -8.35 -18.83
C LYS A 106 11.51 -7.08 -18.57
N ASN A 107 10.84 -5.97 -18.26
CA ASN A 107 11.53 -4.70 -17.96
C ASN A 107 12.39 -4.82 -16.69
N VAL A 108 11.87 -5.48 -15.64
CA VAL A 108 12.61 -5.72 -14.40
C VAL A 108 13.80 -6.65 -14.64
N GLU A 109 13.60 -7.74 -15.38
CA GLU A 109 14.66 -8.70 -15.72
C GLU A 109 15.79 -8.02 -16.52
N LEU A 110 15.44 -7.16 -17.47
CA LEU A 110 16.40 -6.37 -18.24
C LEU A 110 17.25 -5.50 -17.31
N VAL A 111 16.62 -4.66 -16.47
CA VAL A 111 17.36 -3.79 -15.55
C VAL A 111 18.24 -4.59 -14.60
N ASN A 112 17.74 -5.71 -14.08
CA ASN A 112 18.52 -6.57 -13.17
C ASN A 112 19.75 -7.18 -13.86
N SER A 113 19.66 -7.54 -15.14
CA SER A 113 20.82 -8.04 -15.91
C SER A 113 21.90 -6.96 -16.07
N TYR A 114 21.53 -5.71 -16.35
CA TYR A 114 22.47 -4.59 -16.43
C TYR A 114 23.12 -4.28 -15.08
N VAL A 115 22.34 -4.31 -14.00
CA VAL A 115 22.84 -4.08 -12.64
C VAL A 115 23.80 -5.19 -12.22
N ALA A 116 23.52 -6.45 -12.53
CA ALA A 116 24.40 -7.57 -12.19
C ALA A 116 25.79 -7.44 -12.84
N VAL A 117 25.85 -7.00 -14.11
CA VAL A 117 27.11 -6.72 -14.81
C VAL A 117 27.82 -5.52 -14.16
N LYS A 118 27.10 -4.46 -13.82
CA LYS A 118 27.72 -3.24 -13.24
C LYS A 118 28.17 -3.41 -11.79
N ILE A 119 27.52 -4.26 -11.01
CA ILE A 119 27.93 -4.57 -9.63
C ILE A 119 29.25 -5.34 -9.62
N THR A 120 29.45 -6.27 -10.56
CA THR A 120 30.70 -7.03 -10.65
C THR A 120 31.90 -6.19 -11.09
N GLU A 121 31.66 -5.08 -11.78
CA GLU A 121 32.68 -4.08 -12.15
C GLU A 121 32.95 -3.04 -11.05
N SER A 122 32.03 -2.86 -10.10
CA SER A 122 32.12 -1.79 -9.09
C SER A 122 33.14 -2.09 -7.99
N VAL A 123 34.00 -1.11 -7.70
CA VAL A 123 35.12 -1.25 -6.75
C VAL A 123 34.75 -0.76 -5.35
N SER A 124 33.71 0.08 -5.24
CA SER A 124 33.30 0.70 -3.98
C SER A 124 31.86 0.37 -3.56
N LEU A 125 31.68 0.19 -2.26
CA LEU A 125 30.36 -0.07 -1.65
C LEU A 125 29.37 1.08 -1.92
N LEU A 126 29.85 2.32 -1.91
CA LEU A 126 29.03 3.50 -2.16
C LEU A 126 28.49 3.51 -3.60
N GLU A 127 29.34 3.18 -4.57
CA GLU A 127 28.96 3.07 -5.98
C GLU A 127 27.98 1.91 -6.20
N THR A 128 28.18 0.78 -5.54
CA THR A 128 27.21 -0.34 -5.54
C THR A 128 25.85 0.11 -5.04
N SER A 129 25.81 0.86 -3.92
CA SER A 129 24.58 1.41 -3.35
C SER A 129 23.86 2.37 -4.31
N HIS A 130 24.60 3.30 -4.93
CA HIS A 130 24.04 4.22 -5.92
C HIS A 130 23.50 3.49 -7.15
N LEU A 131 24.22 2.50 -7.68
CA LEU A 131 23.77 1.70 -8.82
C LEU A 131 22.45 0.97 -8.53
N VAL A 132 22.36 0.31 -7.36
CA VAL A 132 21.13 -0.37 -6.93
C VAL A 132 19.98 0.62 -6.73
N TYR A 133 20.25 1.77 -6.12
CA TYR A 133 19.26 2.82 -5.91
C TYR A 133 18.74 3.42 -7.23
N CYS A 134 19.63 3.75 -8.15
CA CYS A 134 19.28 4.25 -9.48
C CYS A 134 18.42 3.23 -10.22
N ALA A 135 18.83 1.95 -10.24
CA ALA A 135 18.09 0.89 -10.90
C ALA A 135 16.68 0.68 -10.32
N ALA A 136 16.57 0.64 -8.98
CA ALA A 136 15.29 0.52 -8.31
C ALA A 136 14.36 1.71 -8.62
N THR A 137 14.94 2.92 -8.70
CA THR A 137 14.21 4.14 -9.03
C THR A 137 13.75 4.13 -10.49
N THR A 138 14.59 3.69 -11.43
CA THR A 138 14.23 3.52 -12.85
C THR A 138 13.09 2.53 -13.02
N VAL A 139 13.15 1.37 -12.36
CA VAL A 139 12.06 0.37 -12.39
C VAL A 139 10.77 0.95 -11.81
N ALA A 140 10.86 1.66 -10.68
CA ALA A 140 9.68 2.22 -10.05
C ALA A 140 9.02 3.31 -10.92
N ILE A 141 9.80 4.12 -11.65
CA ILE A 141 9.29 5.07 -12.64
C ILE A 141 8.65 4.35 -13.82
N LEU A 142 9.30 3.31 -14.36
CA LEU A 142 8.77 2.54 -15.50
C LEU A 142 7.46 1.79 -15.19
N LEU A 143 7.20 1.51 -13.92
CA LEU A 143 6.00 0.82 -13.44
C LEU A 143 4.92 1.78 -12.94
N ASP A 144 5.10 3.09 -13.11
CA ASP A 144 4.23 4.15 -12.57
C ASP A 144 3.96 3.98 -11.06
N LEU A 145 4.93 3.42 -10.34
CA LEU A 145 4.84 3.33 -8.89
C LEU A 145 5.09 4.73 -8.31
N PRO A 146 4.34 5.14 -7.28
CA PRO A 146 4.51 6.45 -6.66
C PRO A 146 5.85 6.49 -5.91
N VAL A 147 6.93 6.79 -6.62
CA VAL A 147 8.21 7.17 -6.04
C VAL A 147 8.01 8.59 -5.53
N ARG A 148 7.88 8.75 -4.21
CA ARG A 148 7.99 10.08 -3.63
C ARG A 148 9.39 10.58 -4.01
N PRO A 149 9.52 11.65 -4.81
CA PRO A 149 10.83 12.23 -5.02
C PRO A 149 11.39 12.52 -3.62
N PHE A 150 12.67 12.23 -3.43
CA PHE A 150 13.41 12.71 -2.27
C PHE A 150 13.46 14.23 -2.42
N THR A 151 12.36 14.91 -2.11
CA THR A 151 12.34 16.35 -1.98
C THR A 151 13.32 16.63 -0.86
N HIS A 152 14.43 17.24 -1.24
CA HIS A 152 15.43 17.70 -0.32
C HIS A 152 14.75 18.65 0.68
N CYS A 153 14.48 18.12 1.87
CA CYS A 153 14.38 18.79 3.16
C CYS A 153 13.80 20.22 3.14
N GLN A 154 12.49 20.37 3.26
CA GLN A 154 11.92 21.63 3.76
C GLN A 154 11.24 21.54 5.12
N ASP A 155 11.29 20.38 5.80
CA ASP A 155 10.81 20.27 7.19
C ASP A 155 11.75 19.42 8.08
N LEU A 156 13.06 19.48 7.85
CA LEU A 156 14.00 19.07 8.90
C LEU A 156 13.87 20.11 10.03
N LYS A 157 13.07 19.79 11.05
CA LYS A 157 13.21 20.43 12.37
C LYS A 157 14.71 20.47 12.68
N PRO A 158 15.28 21.63 13.06
CA PRO A 158 16.71 21.77 13.24
C PRO A 158 17.21 20.67 14.16
N ASP A 159 18.19 19.91 13.66
CA ASP A 159 18.96 18.85 14.31
C ASP A 159 18.47 18.46 15.71
N GLN A 160 17.33 17.78 15.77
CA GLN A 160 16.92 17.10 17.00
C GLN A 160 17.93 15.98 17.22
N GLU A 161 18.92 16.24 18.08
CA GLU A 161 19.95 15.26 18.41
C GLU A 161 19.29 13.91 18.68
N PRO A 162 19.78 12.83 18.02
CA PRO A 162 19.14 11.54 18.11
C PRO A 162 19.10 11.09 19.58
N PRO A 163 18.06 10.34 20.02
CA PRO A 163 17.85 10.04 21.43
C PRO A 163 19.04 9.42 22.16
N TRP A 164 19.87 8.64 21.45
CA TRP A 164 21.08 8.05 22.01
C TRP A 164 22.14 9.10 22.39
N ARG A 165 22.28 10.15 21.58
CA ARG A 165 23.24 11.24 21.82
C ARG A 165 22.86 12.04 23.06
N LYS A 166 21.56 12.32 23.24
CA LYS A 166 21.02 12.96 24.45
C LYS A 166 21.29 12.13 25.70
N ARG A 167 21.14 10.79 25.62
CA ARG A 167 21.45 9.88 26.74
C ARG A 167 22.93 9.93 27.10
N LEU A 168 23.82 9.86 26.10
CA LEU A 168 25.26 9.94 26.33
C LEU A 168 25.67 11.28 26.93
N LEU A 169 25.15 12.40 26.41
CA LEU A 169 25.42 13.74 26.96
C LEU A 169 24.96 13.85 28.43
N LYS A 170 23.81 13.27 28.77
CA LYS A 170 23.33 13.22 30.15
C LYS A 170 24.28 12.43 31.06
N THR A 171 24.78 11.29 30.60
CA THR A 171 25.76 10.49 31.35
C THR A 171 27.09 11.23 31.52
N ILE A 172 27.60 11.87 30.47
CA ILE A 172 28.82 12.67 30.50
C ILE A 172 28.68 13.82 31.50
N ASN A 173 27.56 14.55 31.47
CA ASN A 173 27.34 15.67 32.37
C ASN A 173 27.22 15.22 33.83
N LYS A 174 26.58 14.07 34.09
CA LYS A 174 26.52 13.48 35.44
C LYS A 174 27.92 13.12 35.96
N ILE A 175 28.73 12.47 35.13
CA ILE A 175 30.11 12.13 35.52
C ILE A 175 30.93 13.39 35.79
N ARG A 176 30.76 14.44 34.97
CA ARG A 176 31.42 15.74 35.19
C ARG A 176 31.01 16.37 36.51
N THR A 177 29.73 16.34 36.87
CA THR A 177 29.29 16.86 38.17
C THR A 177 29.87 16.06 39.32
N ASP A 178 29.89 14.73 39.22
CA ASP A 178 30.45 13.86 40.26
C ASP A 178 31.96 14.10 40.44
N ILE A 179 32.70 14.25 39.34
CA ILE A 179 34.12 14.65 39.36
C ILE A 179 34.30 16.02 40.03
N SER A 180 33.46 17.01 39.69
CA SER A 180 33.53 18.33 40.33
C SER A 180 33.30 18.25 41.84
N TYR A 181 32.34 17.44 42.30
CA TYR A 181 32.10 17.24 43.74
C TYR A 181 33.30 16.59 44.44
N ILE A 182 33.87 15.55 43.84
CA ILE A 182 35.07 14.89 44.38
C ILE A 182 36.26 15.85 44.40
N HIS A 183 36.46 16.63 43.32
CA HIS A 183 37.52 17.62 43.22
C HIS A 183 37.38 18.69 44.32
N ILE A 184 36.19 19.25 44.51
CA ILE A 184 35.91 20.20 45.58
C ILE A 184 36.19 19.56 46.93
N TYR A 185 35.71 18.34 47.18
CA TYR A 185 35.95 17.63 48.43
C TYR A 185 37.44 17.42 48.73
N LEU A 186 38.22 17.02 47.73
CA LEU A 186 39.67 16.81 47.87
C LEU A 186 40.42 18.14 48.06
N THR A 187 40.01 19.20 47.37
CA THR A 187 40.63 20.53 47.47
C THR A 187 40.33 21.18 48.81
N THR A 188 39.08 21.12 49.29
CA THR A 188 38.67 21.70 50.58
C THR A 188 39.21 20.90 51.77
N ARG A 189 39.44 19.58 51.63
CA ARG A 189 40.00 18.74 52.69
C ARG A 189 41.55 18.80 52.79
N ASN A 190 42.25 19.23 51.73
CA ASN A 190 43.71 19.43 51.72
C ASN A 190 44.09 20.91 51.59
N PRO A 191 43.86 21.77 52.61
CA PRO A 191 44.43 23.11 52.61
C PRO A 191 45.97 23.11 52.79
N SER A 192 46.57 21.96 53.13
CA SER A 192 48.00 21.82 53.51
C SER A 192 48.98 21.56 52.36
N LYS A 193 48.54 21.61 51.09
CA LYS A 193 49.44 21.55 49.91
C LYS A 193 49.59 22.88 49.16
N ASN A 194 49.09 23.97 49.73
CA ASN A 194 49.36 25.34 49.27
C ASN A 194 50.34 26.02 50.25
N VAL A 195 51.54 25.48 50.36
CA VAL A 195 52.78 26.16 50.82
C VAL A 195 53.90 25.70 49.90
#